data_AF-A0A1G9LBI4-F1
#
_entry.id   AF-A0A1G9LBI4-F1
#
_cell.length_a   1.000
_cell.length_b   1.000
_cell.length_c   1.000
_cell.angle_alpha   90.00
_cell.angle_beta   90.00
_cell.angle_gamma   90.00
#
_symmetry.space_group_name_H-M   'P 1'
#
loop_
_entity.id
_entity.type
_entity.pdbx_description
1 polymer ?
#
loop_
_entity_poly.entity_id
_entity_poly.type
_entity_poly.pdbx_seq_one_letter_code
_entity_poly.pdbx_strand_id
1 'polypeptide(L)' 'MSTLTFVYFLDYKSDLNNGLSGSDFAEIINRRYGGQMELYRYVCAKLFNTPVEKITGEFYKAKQQSTTSIGAAAPHGCG' A
#
# COMPACT_ATOMS: atom_id res chain seq x y z
N MET A 1 -3.41 -13.42 33.43
CA MET A 1 -3.55 -13.85 32.03
C MET A 1 -3.16 -12.68 31.14
N SER A 2 -2.11 -12.82 30.32
CA SER A 2 -1.77 -11.82 29.31
C SER A 2 -2.58 -12.11 28.06
N THR A 3 -3.47 -11.21 27.66
CA THR A 3 -4.22 -11.30 26.40
C THR A 3 -3.21 -11.30 25.24
N LEU A 4 -3.32 -12.28 24.33
CA LEU A 4 -2.41 -12.37 23.19
C LEU A 4 -2.77 -11.26 22.19
N THR A 5 -1.94 -10.23 22.09
CA THR A 5 -2.16 -9.13 21.14
C THR A 5 -1.44 -9.44 19.83
N PHE A 6 -2.19 -9.48 18.74
CA PHE A 6 -1.67 -9.52 17.37
C PHE A 6 -1.84 -8.13 16.75
N VAL A 7 -0.82 -7.66 16.03
CA VAL A 7 -0.86 -6.37 15.34
C VAL A 7 -0.76 -6.60 13.85
N TYR A 8 -1.69 -6.02 13.10
CA TYR A 8 -1.72 -6.04 11.64
C TYR A 8 -1.71 -4.63 11.09
N PHE A 9 -0.92 -4.37 10.04
CA PHE A 9 -0.91 -3.09 9.34
C PHE A 9 -1.03 -3.26 7.83
N LEU A 10 -1.62 -2.23 7.20
CA LEU A 10 -1.85 -2.12 5.76
C LEU A 10 -1.21 -0.83 5.27
N ASP A 11 -0.44 -0.89 4.19
CA ASP A 11 0.17 0.28 3.57
C ASP A 11 -0.11 0.30 2.06
N TYR A 12 -0.82 1.34 1.61
CA TYR A 12 -1.19 1.54 0.22
C TYR A 12 -0.15 2.38 -0.52
N LYS A 13 0.45 1.79 -1.55
CA LYS A 13 1.44 2.43 -2.42
C LYS A 13 0.79 2.89 -3.73
N SER A 14 0.68 4.20 -3.90
CA SER A 14 0.11 4.83 -5.11
C SER A 14 1.10 4.98 -6.26
N ASP A 15 2.40 4.98 -5.96
CA ASP A 15 3.51 5.05 -6.92
C ASP A 15 3.69 3.76 -7.73
N LEU A 16 3.07 2.67 -7.30
CA LEU A 16 3.07 1.36 -7.97
C LEU A 16 1.98 1.23 -9.04
N ASN A 17 1.39 2.34 -9.49
CA ASN A 17 0.28 2.39 -10.46
C ASN A 17 0.63 1.93 -11.89
N ASN A 18 1.85 1.46 -12.16
CA ASN A 18 2.37 1.20 -13.52
C ASN A 18 1.92 -0.14 -14.14
N GLY A 19 0.69 -0.59 -13.91
CA GLY A 19 0.20 -1.84 -14.54
C GLY A 19 0.87 -3.14 -14.05
N LEU A 20 1.70 -3.07 -13.00
CA LEU A 20 2.31 -4.24 -12.37
C LEU A 20 1.23 -5.15 -11.77
N SER A 21 1.40 -6.46 -11.95
CA SER A 21 0.52 -7.50 -11.43
C SER A 21 1.33 -8.73 -10.98
N GLY A 22 0.73 -9.58 -10.14
CA GLY A 22 1.30 -10.88 -9.79
C GLY A 22 2.73 -10.83 -9.21
N SER A 23 3.62 -11.68 -9.72
CA SER A 23 5.01 -11.81 -9.27
C SER A 23 5.81 -10.52 -9.39
N ASP A 24 5.59 -9.74 -10.45
CA ASP A 24 6.34 -8.50 -10.72
C ASP A 24 6.03 -7.44 -9.66
N PHE A 25 4.79 -7.44 -9.16
CA PHE A 25 4.41 -6.58 -8.03
C PHE A 25 5.17 -6.98 -6.76
N ALA A 26 5.19 -8.27 -6.42
CA ALA A 26 5.86 -8.76 -5.22
C ALA A 26 7.37 -8.46 -5.23
N GLU A 27 8.04 -8.65 -6.37
CA GLU A 27 9.46 -8.35 -6.51
C GLU A 27 9.75 -6.86 -6.37
N ILE A 28 9.00 -5.99 -7.07
CA ILE A 28 9.21 -4.54 -7.04
C ILE A 28 8.88 -3.95 -5.68
N ILE A 29 7.82 -4.43 -5.04
CA ILE A 29 7.45 -4.08 -3.66
C ILE A 29 8.60 -4.43 -2.72
N ASN A 30 9.10 -5.67 -2.78
CA ASN A 30 10.14 -6.10 -1.84
C ASN A 30 11.44 -5.32 -2.06
N ARG A 31 11.82 -5.07 -3.31
CA ARG A 31 13.02 -4.29 -3.65
C ARG A 31 12.94 -2.84 -3.19
N ARG A 32 11.78 -2.19 -3.29
CA ARG A 32 11.61 -0.76 -2.92
C ARG A 32 11.28 -0.56 -1.45
N TYR A 33 10.51 -1.47 -0.87
CA TYR A 33 9.84 -1.30 0.42
C TYR A 33 10.12 -2.44 1.42
N GLY A 34 10.95 -3.43 1.09
CA GLY A 34 11.30 -4.52 2.00
C GLY A 34 11.87 -4.02 3.34
N GLY A 35 12.81 -3.09 3.31
CA GLY A 35 13.33 -2.46 4.54
C GLY A 35 12.27 -1.63 5.30
N GLN A 36 11.29 -1.06 4.61
CA GLN A 36 10.19 -0.33 5.23
C GLN A 36 9.27 -1.27 6.01
N MET A 37 9.03 -2.49 5.51
CA MET A 37 8.27 -3.53 6.22
C MET A 37 8.96 -3.90 7.56
N GLU A 38 10.27 -4.12 7.54
CA GLU A 38 11.04 -4.44 8.75
C GLU A 38 10.98 -3.31 9.78
N LEU A 39 11.13 -2.07 9.34
CA LEU A 39 11.04 -0.90 10.20
C LEU A 39 9.65 -0.78 10.84
N TYR A 40 8.57 -0.99 10.08
CA TYR A 40 7.21 -0.96 10.60
C TYR A 40 6.98 -2.03 11.65
N ARG A 41 7.43 -3.27 11.39
CA ARG A 41 7.35 -4.36 12.38
C ARG A 41 8.09 -3.99 13.68
N TYR A 42 9.28 -3.41 13.58
CA TYR A 42 10.03 -2.98 14.76
C TYR A 42 9.33 -1.86 15.53
N VAL A 43 8.83 -0.82 14.85
CA VAL A 43 8.14 0.31 15.48
C VAL A 43 6.84 -0.15 16.14
N CYS A 44 6.03 -0.97 15.48
CA CYS A 44 4.83 -1.55 16.06
C CYS A 44 5.15 -2.42 17.30
N ALA A 45 6.27 -3.15 17.29
CA ALA A 45 6.67 -3.96 18.45
C ALA A 45 6.91 -3.11 19.69
N LYS A 46 7.55 -1.96 19.50
CA LYS A 46 7.79 -0.99 20.58
C LYS A 46 6.51 -0.28 21.02
N LEU A 47 5.71 0.21 20.07
CA LEU A 47 4.49 0.98 20.38
C LEU A 47 3.43 0.14 21.10
N PHE A 48 3.22 -1.09 20.67
CA PHE A 48 2.18 -1.97 21.19
C PHE A 48 2.70 -2.99 22.20
N ASN A 49 3.96 -2.88 22.62
CA ASN A 49 4.63 -3.83 23.52
C ASN A 49 4.37 -5.30 23.11
N THR A 50 4.49 -5.56 21.81
CA THR A 50 4.13 -6.84 21.19
C THR A 50 5.38 -7.46 20.55
N PRO A 51 5.66 -8.75 20.76
CA PRO A 51 6.79 -9.43 20.10
C PRO A 51 6.71 -9.31 18.57
N VAL A 52 7.85 -9.13 17.90
CA VAL A 52 7.91 -8.85 16.46
C VAL A 52 7.33 -9.98 15.60
N GLU A 53 7.40 -11.22 16.08
CA GLU A 53 6.81 -12.41 15.46
C GLU A 53 5.27 -12.40 15.47
N LYS A 54 4.64 -11.54 16.28
CA LYS A 54 3.19 -11.32 16.33
C LYS A 54 2.74 -10.09 15.55
N ILE A 55 3.65 -9.50 14.78
CA ILE A 55 3.39 -8.33 13.94
C ILE A 55 3.56 -8.71 12.50
N THR A 56 2.48 -8.56 11.75
CA THR A 56 2.42 -8.83 10.32
C THR A 56 1.86 -7.61 9.59
N GLY A 57 2.15 -7.51 8.30
CA GLY A 57 1.66 -6.43 7.48
C GLY A 57 1.85 -6.71 6.02
N GLU A 58 1.12 -5.96 5.20
CA GLU A 58 1.04 -6.17 3.76
C GLU A 58 1.03 -4.84 3.02
N PHE A 59 1.66 -4.84 1.85
CA PHE A 59 1.64 -3.70 0.95
C PHE A 59 0.58 -3.89 -0.13
N TYR A 60 -0.25 -2.88 -0.34
CA TYR A 60 -1.34 -2.89 -1.29
C TYR A 60 -1.13 -1.85 -2.39
N LYS A 61 -1.51 -2.20 -3.61
CA LYS A 61 -1.62 -1.23 -4.71
C LYS A 61 -2.86 -0.35 -4.47
N ALA A 62 -2.70 0.96 -4.54
CA ALA A 62 -3.86 1.85 -4.51
C ALA A 62 -4.76 1.58 -5.74
N LYS A 63 -6.08 1.45 -5.54
CA LYS A 63 -7.02 1.29 -6.66
C LYS A 63 -6.98 2.58 -7.48
N GLN A 64 -6.65 2.47 -8.76
CA GLN A 64 -6.67 3.61 -9.69
C GLN A 64 -8.09 4.18 -9.69
N GLN A 65 -8.28 5.37 -9.12
CA GLN A 65 -9.52 6.10 -9.29
C GLN A 65 -9.65 6.36 -10.79
N SER A 66 -10.67 5.79 -11.42
CA SER A 66 -11.01 6.15 -12.79
C SER A 66 -11.30 7.64 -12.78
N THR A 67 -10.40 8.45 -13.31
CA THR A 67 -10.75 9.80 -13.72
C THR A 67 -11.76 9.62 -14.84
N THR A 68 -13.06 9.66 -14.50
CA THR A 68 -14.09 9.91 -15.49
C THR A 68 -13.72 11.27 -16.08
N SER A 69 -13.13 11.24 -17.27
CA SER A 69 -13.01 12.43 -18.10
C SER A 69 -14.43 12.93 -18.31
N ILE A 70 -14.81 13.99 -17.60
CA ILE A 70 -15.97 14.78 -17.98
C ILE A 70 -15.61 15.27 -19.38
N GLY A 71 -16.32 14.76 -20.37
CA GLY A 71 -16.00 14.91 -21.78
C GLY A 71 -15.69 16.36 -22.13
N ALA A 72 -14.66 16.56 -22.95
CA ALA A 72 -14.48 17.80 -23.67
C ALA A 72 -15.77 18.05 -24.47
N ALA A 73 -16.58 19.02 -24.02
CA ALA A 73 -17.65 19.54 -24.83
C ALA A 73 -17.03 20.11 -26.11
N ALA A 74 -17.51 19.64 -27.26
CA ALA A 74 -17.10 20.08 -28.58
C ALA A 74 -17.12 21.62 -28.67
N PRO A 75 -16.17 22.26 -29.38
CA PRO A 75 -16.23 23.69 -29.61
C PRO A 75 -17.49 24.01 -30.43
N HIS A 76 -18.47 24.63 -29.78
CA HIS A 76 -19.53 25.35 -30.48
C HIS A 76 -18.89 26.47 -31.31
N GLY A 77 -19.34 26.59 -32.56
CA GLY A 77 -18.75 27.46 -33.56
C GLY A 77 -18.80 28.96 -33.23
N CYS A 78 -17.98 29.71 -33.97
CA CYS A 78 -18.26 31.10 -34.32
C CYS A 78 -18.50 31.14 -35.83
N GLY A 79 -19.60 31.78 -36.21
CA GLY A 79 -19.90 32.14 -37.60
C GLY A 79 -19.09 33.31 -38.11
#